data_AF-A0A5A4U8K1-F1
#
_entry.id   AF-A0A5A4U8K1-F1
#
_cell.length_a   1.000
_cell.length_b   1.000
_cell.length_c   1.000
_cell.angle_alpha   90.00
_cell.angle_beta   90.00
_cell.angle_gamma   90.00
#
_symmetry.space_group_name_H-M   'P 1'
#
loop_
_entity.id
_entity.type
_entity.pdbx_description
1 polymer ?
#
loop_
_entity_poly.entity_id
_entity_poly.type
_entity_poly.pdbx_seq_one_letter_code
_entity_poly.pdbx_strand_id
1 'polypeptide(L)'
;MIKINKISILILVYVYFFVSLFLYEKYIYPLFSYMGFTSDFSAVNVSFAVLLIFIFFIMSKTNGVIGFYHQVIMALILIPSLVLYSVGNFSLLSLVVTLCSIFIVYTASRVNYIKPLKMFSLNLEQLLWLMFLISFCTIISYIIFIGWSGFNLNILKVYEYREAAEDALPALFGYISPATSKIFVPLMIVLAVINKRYIFVFWGVLFSVLIFGFTAHKSPLFYPFLILSIYYFMGCKNWLKYFYFLFVAIVTLSWLDFFLSDIYVQSSFGIFGSFASRRAILLPVLLNDYFIKYFSTHELYYWSESKLTFGLIQNPYNLKMVNLIGEQYFGHSNMSANTGFIGSGYGNAAWFGVVAYSFLLGWVISFLSSFSTKTGDRFLISSSFVVMFAIITSTDFITALLTHGLVLLFLIYMIIPQHGVINTSNVVEKNDA
;
A
#
# COMPACT_ATOMS: atom_id res chain seq x y z
N MET A 1 -19.26 -11.72 21.18
CA MET A 1 -18.20 -10.72 20.91
C MET A 1 -16.89 -11.25 21.51
N ILE A 2 -15.98 -11.76 20.70
CA ILE A 2 -14.74 -12.38 21.19
C ILE A 2 -13.78 -11.27 21.65
N LYS A 3 -13.40 -11.29 22.93
CA LYS A 3 -12.52 -10.29 23.53
C LYS A 3 -11.11 -10.48 22.95
N ILE A 4 -10.71 -9.58 22.04
CA ILE A 4 -9.33 -9.53 21.55
C ILE A 4 -8.42 -9.25 22.76
N ASN A 5 -7.45 -10.12 23.01
CA ASN A 5 -6.46 -9.90 24.06
C ASN A 5 -5.45 -8.84 23.61
N LYS A 6 -5.80 -7.56 23.83
CA LYS A 6 -4.99 -6.40 23.46
C LYS A 6 -3.56 -6.45 24.00
N ILE A 7 -3.35 -7.03 25.18
CA ILE A 7 -2.02 -7.17 25.79
C ILE A 7 -1.15 -8.10 24.93
N SER A 8 -1.67 -9.26 24.54
CA SER A 8 -0.92 -10.20 23.69
C SER A 8 -0.52 -9.60 22.34
N ILE A 9 -1.35 -8.70 21.80
CA ILE A 9 -1.08 -8.01 20.53
C ILE A 9 -0.03 -6.94 20.73
N LEU A 10 -0.16 -6.12 21.78
CA LEU A 10 0.85 -5.12 22.13
C LEU A 10 2.24 -5.76 22.35
N ILE A 11 2.30 -6.93 22.98
CA ILE A 11 3.55 -7.70 23.11
C ILE A 11 4.11 -8.04 21.72
N LEU A 12 3.29 -8.55 20.80
CA LEU A 12 3.75 -8.83 19.42
C LEU A 12 4.21 -7.57 18.67
N VAL A 13 3.56 -6.43 18.90
CA VAL A 13 3.96 -5.13 18.35
C VAL A 13 5.36 -4.74 18.86
N TYR A 14 5.63 -4.89 20.16
CA TYR A 14 6.96 -4.64 20.70
C TYR A 14 7.99 -5.64 20.19
N VAL A 15 7.66 -6.92 20.11
CA VAL A 15 8.55 -7.93 19.52
C VAL A 15 8.90 -7.55 18.08
N TYR A 16 7.91 -7.14 17.27
CA TYR A 16 8.16 -6.65 15.92
C TYR A 16 9.13 -5.46 15.92
N PHE A 17 8.91 -4.45 16.76
CA PHE A 17 9.80 -3.30 16.88
C PHE A 17 11.25 -3.69 17.25
N PHE A 18 11.45 -4.49 18.31
CA PHE A 18 12.79 -4.86 18.77
C PHE A 18 13.52 -5.77 17.79
N VAL A 19 12.83 -6.71 17.14
CA VAL A 19 13.44 -7.57 16.11
C VAL A 19 13.79 -6.74 14.87
N SER A 20 12.96 -5.75 14.48
CA SER A 20 13.30 -4.81 13.41
C SER A 20 14.49 -3.92 13.74
N LEU A 21 14.60 -3.47 15.00
CA LEU A 21 15.74 -2.69 15.48
C LEU A 21 17.04 -3.50 15.39
N PHE A 22 17.01 -4.74 15.86
CA PHE A 22 18.15 -5.65 15.76
C PHE A 22 18.55 -5.95 14.31
N LEU A 23 17.57 -6.27 13.46
CA LEU A 23 17.79 -6.48 12.03
C LEU A 23 18.42 -5.25 11.36
N TYR A 24 17.96 -4.06 11.73
CA TYR A 24 18.44 -2.81 11.17
C TYR A 24 19.94 -2.60 11.45
N GLU A 25 20.31 -2.62 12.73
CA GLU A 25 21.69 -2.37 13.16
C GLU A 25 22.64 -3.44 12.64
N LYS A 26 22.21 -4.71 12.68
CA LYS A 26 23.09 -5.81 12.31
C LYS A 26 23.29 -5.95 10.81
N TYR A 27 22.26 -5.70 10.00
CA TYR A 27 22.26 -6.04 8.57
C TYR A 27 21.88 -4.87 7.66
N ILE A 28 20.81 -4.14 7.96
CA ILE A 28 20.31 -3.12 7.02
C ILE A 28 21.29 -1.96 6.88
N TYR A 29 21.76 -1.40 7.99
CA TYR A 29 22.73 -0.31 7.97
C TYR A 29 24.03 -0.72 7.27
N PRO A 30 24.72 -1.82 7.65
CA PRO A 30 26.00 -2.17 7.04
C PRO A 30 25.89 -2.49 5.54
N LEU A 31 24.85 -3.23 5.13
CA LEU A 31 24.70 -3.69 3.74
C LEU A 31 24.16 -2.60 2.80
N PHE A 32 23.40 -1.63 3.31
CA PHE A 32 22.70 -0.64 2.49
C PHE A 32 23.04 0.81 2.86
N SER A 33 24.21 1.04 3.46
CA SER A 33 24.71 2.37 3.81
C SER A 33 24.77 3.33 2.62
N TYR A 34 25.11 2.82 1.43
CA TYR A 34 25.12 3.58 0.17
C TYR A 34 23.75 4.14 -0.24
N MET A 35 22.64 3.61 0.31
CA MET A 35 21.28 4.15 0.11
C MET A 35 20.89 5.20 1.15
N GLY A 36 21.79 5.50 2.10
CA GLY A 36 21.62 6.44 3.21
C GLY A 36 21.02 5.84 4.49
N PHE A 37 20.97 4.52 4.61
CA PHE A 37 20.80 3.89 5.92
C PHE A 37 22.06 4.15 6.77
N THR A 38 21.88 4.71 7.95
CA THR A 38 22.98 5.12 8.86
C THR A 38 22.75 4.53 10.25
N SER A 39 23.78 4.48 11.08
CA SER A 39 23.68 4.06 12.49
C SER A 39 23.98 5.25 13.41
N ASP A 40 23.02 5.58 14.28
CA ASP A 40 23.13 6.58 15.34
C ASP A 40 22.29 6.13 16.54
N PHE A 41 22.71 5.02 17.16
CA PHE A 41 21.97 4.38 18.24
C PHE A 41 21.76 5.33 19.43
N SER A 42 20.50 5.51 19.84
CA SER A 42 20.13 6.28 21.03
C SER A 42 19.16 5.51 21.92
N ALA A 43 19.62 5.10 23.10
CA ALA A 43 18.77 4.44 24.10
C ALA A 43 17.60 5.32 24.58
N VAL A 44 17.80 6.65 24.57
CA VAL A 44 16.74 7.62 24.87
C VAL A 44 15.66 7.57 23.78
N ASN A 45 16.06 7.55 22.51
CA ASN A 45 15.13 7.46 21.38
C ASN A 45 14.38 6.12 21.38
N VAL A 46 15.05 5.01 21.73
CA VAL A 46 14.40 3.69 21.91
C VAL A 46 13.32 3.76 22.99
N SER A 47 13.64 4.35 24.15
CA SER A 47 12.68 4.47 25.25
C SER A 47 11.48 5.34 24.86
N PHE A 48 11.73 6.43 24.14
CA PHE A 48 10.68 7.29 23.59
C PHE A 48 9.82 6.56 22.55
N ALA A 49 10.44 5.77 21.66
CA ALA A 49 9.75 4.95 20.67
C ALA A 49 8.80 3.92 21.32
N VAL A 50 9.22 3.25 22.39
CA VAL A 50 8.37 2.32 23.14
C VAL A 50 7.13 3.02 23.69
N LEU A 51 7.29 4.22 24.26
CA LEU A 51 6.17 5.03 24.74
C LEU A 51 5.23 5.45 23.61
N LEU A 52 5.77 5.90 22.48
CA LEU A 52 4.97 6.29 21.31
C LEU A 52 4.19 5.10 20.74
N ILE A 53 4.79 3.92 20.65
CA ILE A 53 4.08 2.69 20.24
C ILE A 53 2.89 2.44 21.16
N PHE A 54 3.08 2.53 22.48
CA PHE A 54 2.00 2.35 23.45
C PHE A 54 0.85 3.34 23.22
N ILE A 55 1.16 4.64 23.11
CA ILE A 55 0.18 5.71 22.92
C ILE A 55 -0.62 5.47 21.63
N PHE A 56 0.06 5.29 20.50
CA PHE A 56 -0.62 5.09 19.22
C PHE A 56 -1.36 3.75 19.16
N PHE A 57 -0.89 2.70 19.85
CA PHE A 57 -1.61 1.43 19.95
C PHE A 57 -2.95 1.59 20.68
N ILE A 58 -2.97 2.31 21.80
CA ILE A 58 -4.22 2.62 22.52
C ILE A 58 -5.15 3.48 21.66
N MET A 59 -4.60 4.45 20.93
CA MET A 59 -5.35 5.29 19.99
C MET A 59 -5.81 4.53 18.75
N SER A 60 -5.23 3.40 18.41
CA SER A 60 -5.65 2.64 17.24
C SER A 60 -6.99 1.94 17.47
N LYS A 61 -7.86 1.90 16.45
CA LYS A 61 -8.95 0.93 16.44
C LYS A 61 -8.38 -0.44 16.11
N THR A 62 -8.98 -1.51 16.67
CA THR A 62 -8.52 -2.89 16.46
C THR A 62 -9.51 -3.76 15.70
N ASN A 63 -10.68 -3.21 15.33
CA ASN A 63 -11.79 -3.94 14.71
C ASN A 63 -12.29 -3.22 13.45
N GLY A 64 -12.85 -3.98 12.52
CA GLY A 64 -13.44 -3.50 11.28
C GLY A 64 -12.44 -2.88 10.30
N VAL A 65 -12.96 -2.27 9.24
CA VAL A 65 -12.16 -1.60 8.19
C VAL A 65 -11.22 -0.53 8.75
N ILE A 66 -11.74 0.35 9.63
CA ILE A 66 -10.93 1.39 10.28
C ILE A 66 -9.80 0.77 11.09
N GLY A 67 -10.12 -0.26 11.88
CA GLY A 67 -9.13 -0.96 12.68
C GLY A 67 -8.03 -1.55 11.80
N PHE A 68 -8.39 -2.28 10.75
CA PHE A 68 -7.41 -2.83 9.82
C PHE A 68 -6.42 -1.79 9.28
N TYR A 69 -6.90 -0.67 8.73
CA TYR A 69 -6.00 0.36 8.18
C TYR A 69 -5.18 1.10 9.24
N HIS A 70 -5.69 1.26 10.47
CA HIS A 70 -4.87 1.78 11.56
C HIS A 70 -3.66 0.88 11.84
N GLN A 71 -3.87 -0.45 11.86
CA GLN A 71 -2.81 -1.43 12.12
C GLN A 71 -1.82 -1.53 10.94
N VAL A 72 -2.29 -1.37 9.70
CA VAL A 72 -1.42 -1.26 8.51
C VAL A 72 -0.52 -0.04 8.60
N ILE A 73 -1.07 1.14 8.92
CA ILE A 73 -0.28 2.37 9.10
C ILE A 73 0.71 2.21 10.26
N MET A 74 0.28 1.58 11.35
CA MET A 74 1.17 1.30 12.49
C MET A 74 2.34 0.40 12.09
N ALA A 75 2.07 -0.71 11.39
CA ALA A 75 3.07 -1.69 11.02
C ALA A 75 4.03 -1.19 9.92
N LEU A 76 3.54 -0.42 8.95
CA LEU A 76 4.35 -0.01 7.79
C LEU A 76 4.92 1.41 7.88
N ILE A 77 4.34 2.28 8.70
CA ILE A 77 4.79 3.68 8.83
C ILE A 77 5.31 3.95 10.24
N LEU A 78 4.49 3.77 11.27
CA LEU A 78 4.88 4.14 12.64
C LEU A 78 6.11 3.36 13.11
N ILE A 79 6.02 2.02 13.12
CA ILE A 79 7.07 1.17 13.68
C ILE A 79 8.38 1.32 12.91
N PRO A 80 8.41 1.29 11.56
CA PRO A 80 9.65 1.50 10.83
C PRO A 80 10.23 2.93 11.01
N SER A 81 9.40 3.97 11.17
CA SER A 81 9.87 5.32 11.49
C SER A 81 10.54 5.38 12.86
N LEU A 82 9.96 4.69 13.84
CA LEU A 82 10.52 4.61 15.17
C LEU A 82 11.80 3.78 15.23
N VAL A 83 11.93 2.75 14.37
CA VAL A 83 13.20 2.04 14.18
C VAL A 83 14.23 3.02 13.62
N LEU A 84 13.96 3.67 12.48
CA LEU A 84 14.91 4.62 11.88
C LEU A 84 15.26 5.78 12.82
N TYR A 85 14.34 6.25 13.66
CA TYR A 85 14.61 7.28 14.67
C TYR A 85 15.43 6.80 15.87
N SER A 86 15.32 5.52 16.21
CA SER A 86 16.04 4.96 17.36
C SER A 86 17.48 4.58 17.04
N VAL A 87 17.71 4.12 15.81
CA VAL A 87 18.98 3.51 15.39
C VAL A 87 19.59 4.13 14.15
N GLY A 88 18.88 4.97 13.42
CA GLY A 88 19.42 5.68 12.25
C GLY A 88 19.35 7.20 12.41
N ASN A 89 19.84 7.91 11.40
CA ASN A 89 19.80 9.37 11.35
C ASN A 89 18.47 9.92 10.77
N PHE A 90 17.34 9.43 11.30
CA PHE A 90 16.02 9.92 10.92
C PHE A 90 15.76 11.25 11.62
N SER A 91 15.40 12.29 10.86
CA SER A 91 15.30 13.63 11.46
C SER A 91 14.14 13.74 12.44
N LEU A 92 14.32 14.54 13.49
CA LEU A 92 13.25 14.88 14.43
C LEU A 92 12.03 15.49 13.70
N LEU A 93 12.28 16.34 12.71
CA LEU A 93 11.24 16.93 11.87
C LEU A 93 10.41 15.83 11.18
N SER A 94 11.06 14.85 10.54
CA SER A 94 10.37 13.73 9.89
C SER A 94 9.56 12.89 10.87
N LEU A 95 10.07 12.68 12.09
CA LEU A 95 9.32 11.99 13.13
C LEU A 95 8.06 12.77 13.51
N VAL A 96 8.18 14.07 13.83
CA VAL A 96 7.03 14.89 14.25
C VAL A 96 5.99 14.95 13.13
N VAL A 97 6.40 15.20 11.88
CA VAL A 97 5.51 15.19 10.71
C VAL A 97 4.78 13.86 10.60
N THR A 98 5.48 12.73 10.76
CA THR A 98 4.90 11.39 10.71
C THR A 98 3.90 11.15 11.83
N LEU A 99 4.23 11.50 13.08
CA LEU A 99 3.34 11.32 14.23
C LEU A 99 2.08 12.19 14.11
N CYS A 100 2.22 13.45 13.71
CA CYS A 100 1.10 14.35 13.44
C CYS A 100 0.21 13.80 12.32
N SER A 101 0.81 13.31 11.24
CA SER A 101 0.08 12.70 10.13
C SER A 101 -0.76 11.50 10.59
N ILE A 102 -0.17 10.56 11.33
CA ILE A 102 -0.87 9.37 11.83
C ILE A 102 -1.98 9.77 12.80
N PHE A 103 -1.73 10.74 13.69
CA PHE A 103 -2.74 11.27 14.61
C PHE A 103 -3.95 11.84 13.87
N ILE A 104 -3.71 12.64 12.81
CA ILE A 104 -4.78 13.19 11.97
C ILE A 104 -5.54 12.08 11.25
N VAL A 105 -4.86 11.10 10.66
CA VAL A 105 -5.54 9.96 10.00
C VAL A 105 -6.43 9.22 11.01
N TYR A 106 -5.92 8.94 12.22
CA TYR A 106 -6.64 8.19 13.24
C TYR A 106 -7.86 8.91 13.80
N THR A 107 -7.82 10.24 13.85
CA THR A 107 -8.93 11.07 14.33
C THR A 107 -9.95 11.30 13.22
N ALA A 108 -9.51 11.69 12.02
CA ALA A 108 -10.38 11.91 10.86
C ALA A 108 -11.13 10.64 10.43
N SER A 109 -10.49 9.45 10.53
CA SER A 109 -11.13 8.16 10.20
C SER A 109 -12.28 7.75 11.12
N ARG A 110 -12.38 8.37 12.30
CA ARG A 110 -13.44 8.09 13.27
C ARG A 110 -14.68 8.93 13.02
N VAL A 111 -14.58 9.96 12.20
CA VAL A 111 -15.70 10.84 11.99
C VAL A 111 -16.56 10.30 10.86
N ASN A 112 -17.76 9.84 11.22
CA ASN A 112 -18.73 9.27 10.29
C ASN A 112 -19.47 10.41 9.57
N TYR A 113 -18.84 11.03 8.59
CA TYR A 113 -19.42 12.18 7.89
C TYR A 113 -20.42 11.81 6.79
N ILE A 114 -20.37 10.61 6.20
CA ILE A 114 -21.14 10.32 4.97
C ILE A 114 -21.84 8.97 5.04
N LYS A 115 -23.15 8.98 4.80
CA LYS A 115 -23.91 7.79 4.42
C LYS A 115 -23.70 7.57 2.92
N PRO A 116 -23.32 6.37 2.47
CA PRO A 116 -23.10 6.12 1.06
C PRO A 116 -24.38 6.37 0.28
N LEU A 117 -24.28 7.17 -0.78
CA LEU A 117 -25.38 7.40 -1.71
C LEU A 117 -25.71 6.07 -2.39
N LYS A 118 -27.00 5.73 -2.46
CA LYS A 118 -27.45 4.58 -3.24
C LYS A 118 -27.49 4.99 -4.71
N MET A 119 -26.72 4.28 -5.54
CA MET A 119 -26.88 4.30 -6.99
C MET A 119 -27.76 3.12 -7.43
N PHE A 120 -27.99 2.98 -8.74
CA PHE A 120 -28.58 1.78 -9.31
C PHE A 120 -27.76 0.55 -8.91
N SER A 121 -28.43 -0.55 -8.58
CA SER A 121 -27.76 -1.80 -8.21
C SER A 121 -27.68 -2.72 -9.42
N LEU A 122 -26.48 -3.15 -9.80
CA LEU A 122 -26.31 -4.26 -10.73
C LEU A 122 -26.46 -5.58 -9.98
N ASN A 123 -26.95 -6.61 -10.66
CA ASN A 123 -26.83 -7.95 -10.09
C ASN A 123 -25.36 -8.39 -10.13
N LEU A 124 -24.99 -9.33 -9.26
CA LEU A 124 -23.59 -9.70 -9.08
C LEU A 124 -22.97 -10.30 -10.36
N GLU A 125 -23.77 -11.04 -11.13
CA GLU A 125 -23.33 -11.66 -12.38
C GLU A 125 -23.04 -10.62 -13.46
N GLN A 126 -23.89 -9.60 -13.62
CA GLN A 126 -23.66 -8.46 -14.50
C GLN A 126 -22.38 -7.72 -14.12
N LEU A 127 -22.12 -7.55 -12.83
CA LEU A 127 -20.89 -6.90 -12.36
C LEU A 127 -19.64 -7.72 -12.70
N LEU A 128 -19.68 -9.05 -12.49
CA LEU A 128 -18.58 -9.94 -12.88
C LEU A 128 -18.31 -9.90 -14.40
N TRP A 129 -19.38 -9.97 -15.21
CA TRP A 129 -19.25 -9.87 -16.66
C TRP A 129 -18.75 -8.50 -17.11
N LEU A 130 -19.20 -7.41 -16.49
CA LEU A 130 -18.71 -6.07 -16.79
C LEU A 130 -17.21 -5.95 -16.49
N MET A 131 -16.76 -6.42 -15.32
CA MET A 131 -15.33 -6.41 -14.96
C MET A 131 -14.51 -7.29 -15.89
N PHE A 132 -15.05 -8.45 -16.28
CA PHE A 132 -14.44 -9.34 -17.26
C PHE A 132 -14.29 -8.65 -18.62
N LEU A 133 -15.35 -8.05 -19.15
CA LEU A 133 -15.36 -7.38 -20.45
C LEU A 133 -14.38 -6.21 -20.47
N ILE A 134 -14.40 -5.34 -19.45
CA ILE A 134 -13.45 -4.23 -19.34
C ILE A 134 -12.01 -4.76 -19.33
N SER A 135 -11.71 -5.74 -18.49
CA SER A 135 -10.37 -6.33 -18.40
C SER A 135 -9.96 -6.98 -19.73
N PHE A 136 -10.86 -7.72 -20.37
CA PHE A 136 -10.62 -8.32 -21.68
C PHE A 136 -10.33 -7.28 -22.75
N CYS A 137 -11.15 -6.21 -22.84
CA CYS A 137 -10.92 -5.10 -23.76
C CYS A 137 -9.55 -4.43 -23.52
N THR A 138 -9.11 -4.29 -22.27
CA THR A 138 -7.76 -3.73 -22.01
C THR A 138 -6.64 -4.63 -22.51
N ILE A 139 -6.76 -5.96 -22.35
CA ILE A 139 -5.78 -6.92 -22.87
C ILE A 139 -5.74 -6.88 -24.39
N ILE A 140 -6.90 -6.87 -25.06
CA ILE A 140 -6.97 -6.72 -26.52
C ILE A 140 -6.32 -5.42 -26.96
N SER A 141 -6.54 -4.34 -26.21
CA SER A 141 -5.92 -3.05 -26.53
C SER A 141 -4.39 -3.10 -26.37
N TYR A 142 -3.86 -3.77 -25.34
CA TYR A 142 -2.41 -3.99 -25.24
C TYR A 142 -1.86 -4.77 -26.44
N ILE A 143 -2.55 -5.82 -26.88
CA ILE A 143 -2.15 -6.58 -28.07
C ILE A 143 -2.13 -5.68 -29.32
N ILE A 144 -3.10 -4.78 -29.48
CA ILE A 144 -3.17 -3.85 -30.62
C ILE A 144 -2.04 -2.82 -30.59
N PHE A 145 -1.79 -2.17 -29.45
CA PHE A 145 -0.83 -1.07 -29.37
C PHE A 145 0.63 -1.53 -29.20
N ILE A 146 0.87 -2.57 -28.40
CA ILE A 146 2.22 -3.06 -28.09
C ILE A 146 2.63 -4.18 -29.06
N GLY A 147 1.68 -4.99 -29.52
CA GLY A 147 1.95 -6.20 -30.29
C GLY A 147 2.48 -7.36 -29.44
N TRP A 148 2.44 -8.57 -30.01
CA TRP A 148 2.95 -9.77 -29.35
C TRP A 148 4.47 -9.75 -29.12
N SER A 149 5.21 -8.95 -29.89
CA SER A 149 6.65 -8.76 -29.71
C SER A 149 7.02 -8.08 -28.39
N GLY A 150 6.13 -7.26 -27.82
CA GLY A 150 6.33 -6.64 -26.51
C GLY A 150 5.87 -7.50 -25.33
N PHE A 151 5.36 -8.71 -25.56
CA PHE A 151 4.98 -9.62 -24.48
C PHE A 151 6.22 -10.27 -23.85
N ASN A 152 6.41 -10.08 -22.54
CA ASN A 152 7.54 -10.63 -21.80
C ASN A 152 7.16 -11.07 -20.38
N LEU A 153 7.35 -12.35 -20.07
CA LEU A 153 7.18 -12.90 -18.71
C LEU A 153 8.50 -12.99 -17.93
N ASN A 154 9.64 -12.62 -18.52
CA ASN A 154 10.92 -12.63 -17.83
C ASN A 154 11.03 -11.44 -16.86
N ILE A 155 10.91 -11.74 -15.56
CA ILE A 155 10.97 -10.77 -14.44
C ILE A 155 12.31 -10.01 -14.38
N LEU A 156 13.38 -10.55 -14.98
CA LEU A 156 14.70 -9.93 -15.02
C LEU A 156 14.80 -8.83 -16.09
N LYS A 157 14.10 -8.97 -17.21
CA LYS A 157 14.12 -8.00 -18.33
C LYS A 157 13.03 -6.93 -18.22
N VAL A 158 12.60 -6.60 -17.01
CA VAL A 158 11.41 -5.77 -16.80
C VAL A 158 11.61 -4.31 -17.23
N TYR A 159 12.82 -3.76 -17.11
CA TYR A 159 13.04 -2.35 -17.43
C TYR A 159 13.01 -2.09 -18.94
N GLU A 160 13.66 -2.95 -19.74
CA GLU A 160 13.67 -2.85 -21.22
C GLU A 160 12.26 -2.89 -21.82
N TYR A 161 11.44 -3.86 -21.39
CA TYR A 161 10.08 -4.02 -21.92
C TYR A 161 9.10 -2.98 -21.38
N ARG A 162 9.40 -2.34 -20.24
CA ARG A 162 8.54 -1.29 -19.68
C ARG A 162 8.61 -0.02 -20.50
N GLU A 163 9.83 0.44 -20.83
CA GLU A 163 10.02 1.67 -21.59
C GLU A 163 9.35 1.56 -22.96
N ALA A 164 9.58 0.45 -23.67
CA ALA A 164 8.92 0.16 -24.93
C ALA A 164 7.38 0.09 -24.82
N ALA A 165 6.84 -0.44 -23.72
CA ALA A 165 5.40 -0.47 -23.49
C ALA A 165 4.83 0.91 -23.16
N GLU A 166 5.55 1.74 -22.40
CA GLU A 166 5.14 3.12 -22.08
C GLU A 166 5.12 3.99 -23.34
N ASP A 167 6.09 3.82 -24.25
CA ASP A 167 6.15 4.56 -25.52
C ASP A 167 5.07 4.14 -26.52
N ALA A 168 4.70 2.85 -26.55
CA ALA A 168 3.71 2.32 -27.46
C ALA A 168 2.26 2.66 -27.05
N LEU A 169 2.01 2.89 -25.76
CA LEU A 169 0.66 3.09 -25.23
C LEU A 169 0.21 4.56 -25.29
N PRO A 170 -1.02 4.85 -25.76
CA PRO A 170 -1.59 6.19 -25.67
C PRO A 170 -1.69 6.70 -24.23
N ALA A 171 -1.62 8.02 -24.04
CA ALA A 171 -1.67 8.66 -22.71
C ALA A 171 -2.90 8.26 -21.85
N LEU A 172 -4.01 7.84 -22.47
CA LEU A 172 -5.20 7.34 -21.78
C LEU A 172 -4.93 6.06 -20.95
N PHE A 173 -3.94 5.25 -21.35
CA PHE A 173 -3.54 4.04 -20.61
C PHE A 173 -2.91 4.36 -19.25
N GLY A 174 -2.47 5.60 -19.02
CA GLY A 174 -2.14 6.08 -17.69
C GLY A 174 -3.31 6.01 -16.69
N TYR A 175 -4.56 5.90 -17.17
CA TYR A 175 -5.77 5.72 -16.36
C TYR A 175 -6.34 4.31 -16.47
N ILE A 176 -6.39 3.76 -17.69
CA ILE A 176 -6.99 2.44 -17.95
C ILE A 176 -6.16 1.32 -17.32
N SER A 177 -4.83 1.36 -17.45
CA SER A 177 -3.95 0.30 -16.97
C SER A 177 -3.97 0.17 -15.45
N PRO A 178 -3.86 1.27 -14.66
CA PRO A 178 -3.99 1.17 -13.22
C PRO A 178 -5.40 0.81 -12.77
N ALA A 179 -6.46 1.35 -13.40
CA ALA A 179 -7.83 0.99 -13.06
C ALA A 179 -8.08 -0.51 -13.23
N THR A 180 -7.61 -1.09 -14.32
CA THR A 180 -7.80 -2.53 -14.58
C THR A 180 -6.99 -3.39 -13.63
N SER A 181 -5.70 -3.08 -13.49
CA SER A 181 -4.80 -3.90 -12.68
C SER A 181 -5.05 -3.78 -11.18
N LYS A 182 -5.43 -2.61 -10.65
CA LYS A 182 -5.59 -2.36 -9.21
C LYS A 182 -7.04 -2.49 -8.73
N ILE A 183 -8.03 -2.41 -9.62
CA ILE A 183 -9.46 -2.35 -9.23
C ILE A 183 -10.27 -3.45 -9.91
N PHE A 184 -10.42 -3.42 -11.24
CA PHE A 184 -11.34 -4.34 -11.92
C PHE A 184 -10.94 -5.80 -11.73
N VAL A 185 -9.67 -6.15 -11.98
CA VAL A 185 -9.19 -7.52 -11.83
C VAL A 185 -9.23 -7.98 -10.36
N PRO A 186 -8.71 -7.21 -9.38
CA PRO A 186 -8.83 -7.58 -7.98
C PRO A 186 -10.28 -7.74 -7.48
N LEU A 187 -11.17 -6.81 -7.82
CA LEU A 187 -12.58 -6.91 -7.44
C LEU A 187 -13.25 -8.14 -8.05
N MET A 188 -13.00 -8.41 -9.34
CA MET A 188 -13.55 -9.57 -10.02
C MET A 188 -13.14 -10.86 -9.31
N ILE A 189 -11.86 -11.01 -8.94
CA ILE A 189 -11.35 -12.18 -8.23
C ILE A 189 -12.04 -12.35 -6.87
N VAL A 190 -12.11 -11.30 -6.06
CA VAL A 190 -12.70 -11.37 -4.72
C VAL A 190 -14.21 -11.67 -4.80
N LEU A 191 -14.95 -10.98 -5.67
CA LEU A 191 -16.38 -11.23 -5.87
C LEU A 191 -16.63 -12.65 -6.38
N ALA A 192 -15.81 -13.14 -7.31
CA ALA A 192 -15.92 -14.48 -7.86
C ALA A 192 -15.69 -15.56 -6.80
N VAL A 193 -14.70 -15.39 -5.92
CA VAL A 193 -14.44 -16.31 -4.79
C VAL A 193 -15.61 -16.33 -3.81
N ILE A 194 -16.12 -15.17 -3.42
CA ILE A 194 -17.25 -15.06 -2.50
C ILE A 194 -18.47 -15.81 -3.05
N ASN A 195 -18.69 -15.73 -4.37
CA ASN A 195 -19.86 -16.32 -5.04
C ASN A 195 -19.58 -17.70 -5.64
N LYS A 196 -18.42 -18.30 -5.36
CA LYS A 196 -18.00 -19.62 -5.88
C LYS A 196 -18.00 -19.72 -7.42
N ARG A 197 -17.87 -18.59 -8.13
CA ARG A 197 -17.80 -18.54 -9.59
C ARG A 197 -16.34 -18.62 -10.04
N TYR A 198 -15.68 -19.75 -9.79
CA TYR A 198 -14.24 -19.93 -9.97
C TYR A 198 -13.72 -19.69 -11.40
N ILE A 199 -14.59 -19.77 -12.42
CA ILE A 199 -14.23 -19.41 -13.79
C ILE A 199 -13.73 -17.96 -13.91
N PHE A 200 -14.35 -17.01 -13.18
CA PHE A 200 -13.90 -15.62 -13.16
C PHE A 200 -12.62 -15.43 -12.34
N VAL A 201 -12.36 -16.31 -11.37
CA VAL A 201 -11.08 -16.33 -10.64
C VAL A 201 -9.95 -16.72 -11.60
N PHE A 202 -10.16 -17.79 -12.37
CA PHE A 202 -9.21 -18.21 -13.41
C PHE A 202 -8.90 -17.07 -14.38
N TRP A 203 -9.93 -16.43 -14.95
CA TRP A 203 -9.74 -15.30 -15.86
C TRP A 203 -9.08 -14.10 -15.20
N GLY A 204 -9.37 -13.80 -13.92
CA GLY A 204 -8.71 -12.71 -13.21
C GLY A 204 -7.23 -12.95 -12.96
N VAL A 205 -6.84 -14.18 -12.62
CA VAL A 205 -5.43 -14.57 -12.52
C VAL A 205 -4.76 -14.49 -13.89
N LEU A 206 -5.41 -14.99 -14.94
CA LEU A 206 -4.89 -14.91 -16.31
C LEU A 206 -4.69 -13.46 -16.76
N PHE A 207 -5.67 -12.58 -16.55
CA PHE A 207 -5.53 -11.15 -16.85
C PHE A 207 -4.40 -10.51 -16.05
N SER A 208 -4.20 -10.88 -14.78
CA SER A 208 -3.08 -10.38 -13.98
C SER A 208 -1.71 -10.75 -14.58
N VAL A 209 -1.58 -12.00 -15.06
CA VAL A 209 -0.37 -12.48 -15.75
C VAL A 209 -0.19 -11.75 -17.09
N LEU A 210 -1.25 -11.58 -17.88
CA LEU A 210 -1.19 -10.91 -19.18
C LEU A 210 -0.87 -9.41 -19.02
N ILE A 211 -1.44 -8.72 -18.03
CA ILE A 211 -1.09 -7.32 -17.72
C ILE A 211 0.40 -7.22 -17.41
N PHE A 212 0.95 -8.13 -16.58
CA PHE A 212 2.40 -8.16 -16.33
C PHE A 212 3.18 -8.41 -17.63
N GLY A 213 2.75 -9.36 -18.44
CA GLY A 213 3.41 -9.71 -19.69
C GLY A 213 3.50 -8.55 -20.68
N PHE A 214 2.45 -7.72 -20.79
CA PHE A 214 2.44 -6.58 -21.71
C PHE A 214 3.04 -5.29 -21.14
N THR A 215 2.94 -5.06 -19.83
CA THR A 215 3.37 -3.77 -19.23
C THR A 215 4.70 -3.87 -18.47
N ALA A 216 5.21 -5.08 -18.25
CA ALA A 216 6.34 -5.37 -17.37
C ALA A 216 6.20 -4.78 -15.94
N HIS A 217 5.00 -4.39 -15.49
CA HIS A 217 4.77 -4.02 -14.10
C HIS A 217 4.61 -5.28 -13.25
N LYS A 218 5.54 -5.49 -12.29
CA LYS A 218 5.57 -6.70 -11.46
C LYS A 218 4.36 -6.83 -10.52
N SER A 219 3.84 -5.71 -10.02
CA SER A 219 2.80 -5.72 -8.98
C SER A 219 1.49 -6.45 -9.37
N PRO A 220 0.92 -6.25 -10.59
CA PRO A 220 -0.21 -7.02 -11.10
C PRO A 220 -0.10 -8.54 -10.90
N LEU A 221 1.08 -9.12 -11.10
CA LEU A 221 1.32 -10.56 -10.94
C LEU A 221 1.05 -11.05 -9.50
N PHE A 222 1.32 -10.19 -8.50
CA PHE A 222 1.19 -10.52 -7.09
C PHE A 222 -0.16 -10.15 -6.48
N TYR A 223 -0.95 -9.29 -7.14
CA TYR A 223 -2.23 -8.83 -6.59
C TYR A 223 -3.24 -9.96 -6.33
N PRO A 224 -3.46 -10.96 -7.21
CA PRO A 224 -4.36 -12.07 -6.92
C PRO A 224 -4.01 -12.81 -5.63
N PHE A 225 -2.72 -13.10 -5.42
CA PHE A 225 -2.25 -13.78 -4.21
C PHE A 225 -2.45 -12.91 -2.98
N LEU A 226 -2.13 -11.61 -3.09
CA LEU A 226 -2.26 -10.65 -2.00
C LEU A 226 -3.72 -10.50 -1.53
N ILE A 227 -4.65 -10.23 -2.45
CA ILE A 227 -6.06 -9.98 -2.09
C ILE A 227 -6.76 -11.23 -1.57
N LEU A 228 -6.45 -12.41 -2.12
CA LEU A 228 -7.01 -13.68 -1.64
C LEU A 228 -6.45 -14.01 -0.26
N SER A 229 -5.14 -13.83 -0.06
CA SER A 229 -4.51 -14.03 1.25
C SER A 229 -5.20 -13.15 2.30
N ILE A 230 -5.41 -11.86 2.01
CA ILE A 230 -6.10 -10.94 2.92
C ILE A 230 -7.55 -11.37 3.16
N TYR A 231 -8.29 -11.75 2.12
CA TYR A 231 -9.68 -12.19 2.25
C TYR A 231 -9.83 -13.39 3.20
N TYR A 232 -9.02 -14.43 3.02
CA TYR A 232 -9.04 -15.61 3.89
C TYR A 232 -8.49 -15.33 5.28
N PHE A 233 -7.46 -14.48 5.37
CA PHE A 233 -6.83 -14.10 6.62
C PHE A 233 -7.75 -13.29 7.54
N MET A 234 -8.52 -12.36 6.98
CA MET A 234 -9.59 -11.64 7.68
C MET A 234 -10.75 -12.58 8.08
N GLY A 235 -10.73 -13.81 7.56
CA GLY A 235 -11.50 -14.97 8.01
C GLY A 235 -11.26 -15.37 9.47
N CYS A 236 -10.03 -15.20 9.95
CA CYS A 236 -9.56 -15.77 11.21
C CYS A 236 -10.06 -14.99 12.43
N LYS A 237 -10.47 -15.72 13.48
CA LYS A 237 -10.95 -15.17 14.77
C LYS A 237 -9.98 -14.17 15.41
N ASN A 238 -8.67 -14.43 15.27
CA ASN A 238 -7.59 -13.60 15.83
C ASN A 238 -6.72 -12.98 14.74
N TRP A 239 -7.31 -12.52 13.63
CA TRP A 239 -6.57 -11.95 12.48
C TRP A 239 -5.50 -10.93 12.90
N LEU A 240 -5.78 -10.07 13.89
CA LEU A 240 -4.83 -9.06 14.34
C LEU A 240 -3.59 -9.65 15.03
N LYS A 241 -3.75 -10.75 15.78
CA LYS A 241 -2.61 -11.48 16.35
C LYS A 241 -1.75 -12.08 15.25
N TYR A 242 -2.38 -12.74 14.28
CA TYR A 242 -1.66 -13.30 13.14
C TYR A 242 -1.01 -12.23 12.27
N PHE A 243 -1.54 -11.00 12.28
CA PHE A 243 -1.05 -9.90 11.45
C PHE A 243 0.32 -9.47 11.96
N TYR A 244 0.42 -9.19 13.26
CA TYR A 244 1.72 -8.89 13.86
C TYR A 244 2.64 -10.11 13.90
N PHE A 245 2.12 -11.32 14.06
CA PHE A 245 2.94 -12.52 13.90
C PHE A 245 3.56 -12.63 12.50
N LEU A 246 2.83 -12.29 11.45
CA LEU A 246 3.35 -12.25 10.08
C LEU A 246 4.48 -11.22 9.94
N PHE A 247 4.34 -10.02 10.50
CA PHE A 247 5.41 -9.03 10.49
C PHE A 247 6.65 -9.49 11.26
N VAL A 248 6.48 -10.05 12.46
CA VAL A 248 7.59 -10.67 13.21
C VAL A 248 8.25 -11.76 12.38
N ALA A 249 7.47 -12.67 11.78
CA ALA A 249 7.99 -13.74 10.94
C ALA A 249 8.76 -13.20 9.71
N ILE A 250 8.25 -12.19 9.03
CA ILE A 250 8.92 -11.56 7.88
C ILE A 250 10.29 -11.00 8.29
N VAL A 251 10.36 -10.29 9.42
CA VAL A 251 11.61 -9.68 9.88
C VAL A 251 12.59 -10.75 10.39
N THR A 252 12.12 -11.75 11.14
CA THR A 252 12.96 -12.87 11.57
C THR A 252 13.47 -13.70 10.39
N LEU A 253 12.64 -13.96 9.39
CA LEU A 253 13.08 -14.65 8.16
C LEU A 253 14.04 -13.79 7.34
N SER A 254 13.87 -12.47 7.33
CA SER A 254 14.84 -11.54 6.70
C SER A 254 16.18 -11.58 7.41
N TRP A 255 16.16 -11.64 8.75
CA TRP A 255 17.37 -11.83 9.56
C TRP A 255 18.08 -13.14 9.22
N LEU A 256 17.36 -14.26 9.21
CA LEU A 256 17.91 -15.57 8.84
C LEU A 256 18.48 -15.57 7.41
N ASP A 257 17.78 -14.94 6.47
CA ASP A 257 18.23 -14.83 5.07
C ASP A 257 19.56 -14.06 4.96
N PHE A 258 19.72 -12.93 5.65
CA PHE A 258 20.99 -12.22 5.66
C PHE A 258 22.09 -12.99 6.41
N PHE A 259 21.76 -13.64 7.54
CA PHE A 259 22.71 -14.47 8.27
C PHE A 259 23.26 -15.62 7.42
N LEU A 260 22.41 -16.27 6.62
CA LEU A 260 22.86 -17.31 5.69
C LEU A 260 23.70 -16.73 4.54
N SER A 261 23.41 -15.49 4.10
CA SER A 261 24.21 -14.77 3.11
C SER A 261 25.64 -14.55 3.59
N ASP A 262 25.83 -14.19 4.86
CA ASP A 262 27.16 -14.01 5.47
C ASP A 262 27.98 -15.33 5.49
N ILE A 263 27.31 -16.46 5.71
CA ILE A 263 27.96 -17.78 5.79
C ILE A 263 28.29 -18.33 4.41
N TYR A 264 27.38 -18.14 3.43
CA TYR A 264 27.46 -18.76 2.11
C TYR A 264 27.68 -17.69 1.01
N VAL A 265 28.94 -17.33 0.79
CA VAL A 265 29.42 -16.23 -0.07
C VAL A 265 29.00 -16.28 -1.55
N GLN A 266 28.43 -17.39 -2.05
CA GLN A 266 27.97 -17.54 -3.45
C GLN A 266 26.51 -18.00 -3.58
N SER A 267 25.70 -17.74 -2.57
CA SER A 267 24.29 -18.14 -2.55
C SER A 267 23.36 -17.00 -2.97
N SER A 268 22.12 -17.34 -3.33
CA SER A 268 21.03 -16.38 -3.54
C SER A 268 20.45 -15.82 -2.22
N PHE A 269 21.10 -16.06 -1.09
CA PHE A 269 20.68 -15.56 0.22
C PHE A 269 20.87 -14.05 0.33
N GLY A 270 19.99 -13.39 1.06
CA GLY A 270 19.91 -11.93 1.22
C GLY A 270 18.90 -11.24 0.29
N ILE A 271 18.41 -11.96 -0.73
CA ILE A 271 17.40 -11.44 -1.67
C ILE A 271 16.06 -11.23 -0.94
N PHE A 272 15.60 -12.21 -0.16
CA PHE A 272 14.32 -12.11 0.55
C PHE A 272 14.36 -10.97 1.56
N GLY A 273 15.41 -10.89 2.38
CA GLY A 273 15.61 -9.83 3.35
C GLY A 273 15.62 -8.44 2.69
N SER A 274 16.30 -8.31 1.55
CA SER A 274 16.36 -7.07 0.76
C SER A 274 15.01 -6.63 0.20
N PHE A 275 14.17 -7.56 -0.27
CA PHE A 275 12.84 -7.23 -0.77
C PHE A 275 11.81 -7.00 0.35
N ALA A 276 11.83 -7.84 1.39
CA ALA A 276 10.83 -7.81 2.43
C ALA A 276 11.12 -6.73 3.49
N SER A 277 12.25 -6.82 4.19
CA SER A 277 12.57 -5.88 5.28
C SER A 277 13.05 -4.52 4.77
N ARG A 278 14.07 -4.49 3.89
CA ARG A 278 14.58 -3.21 3.37
C ARG A 278 13.54 -2.53 2.48
N ARG A 279 13.11 -3.18 1.39
CA ARG A 279 12.32 -2.50 0.34
C ARG A 279 10.84 -2.31 0.70
N ALA A 280 10.19 -3.28 1.34
CA ALA A 280 8.75 -3.18 1.63
C ALA A 280 8.44 -2.49 2.98
N ILE A 281 9.34 -2.57 3.96
CA ILE A 281 9.11 -2.03 5.32
C ILE A 281 9.89 -0.73 5.56
N LEU A 282 11.22 -0.75 5.41
CA LEU A 282 12.07 0.38 5.86
C LEU A 282 12.23 1.50 4.81
N LEU A 283 12.39 1.15 3.54
CA LEU A 283 12.64 2.10 2.45
C LEU A 283 11.51 3.14 2.27
N PRO A 284 10.21 2.80 2.31
CA PRO A 284 9.15 3.81 2.17
C PRO A 284 9.25 4.92 3.23
N VAL A 285 9.66 4.57 4.44
CA VAL A 285 9.83 5.52 5.53
C VAL A 285 11.10 6.34 5.38
N LEU A 286 12.21 5.73 4.94
CA LEU A 286 13.42 6.48 4.59
C LEU A 286 13.13 7.51 3.49
N LEU A 287 12.31 7.15 2.50
CA LEU A 287 11.90 8.09 1.45
C LEU A 287 11.04 9.24 2.00
N ASN A 288 10.16 9.00 2.98
CA ASN A 288 9.46 10.11 3.65
C ASN A 288 10.46 11.12 4.26
N ASP A 289 11.54 10.63 4.89
CA ASP A 289 12.56 11.51 5.46
C ASP A 289 13.32 12.32 4.39
N TYR A 290 13.62 11.72 3.23
CA TYR A 290 14.26 12.43 2.13
C TYR A 290 13.39 13.55 1.57
N PHE A 291 12.09 13.29 1.37
CA PHE A 291 11.16 14.32 0.95
C PHE A 291 11.08 15.46 1.99
N ILE A 292 10.94 15.12 3.26
CA ILE A 292 10.79 16.12 4.32
C ILE A 292 12.07 16.96 4.47
N LYS A 293 13.25 16.32 4.51
CA LYS A 293 14.54 17.02 4.59
C LYS A 293 14.74 17.97 3.41
N TYR A 294 14.54 17.48 2.18
CA TYR A 294 14.74 18.29 0.98
C TYR A 294 13.77 19.49 0.93
N PHE A 295 12.47 19.24 1.01
CA PHE A 295 11.45 20.28 0.87
C PHE A 295 11.28 21.16 2.13
N SER A 296 12.00 20.89 3.21
CA SER A 296 12.05 21.80 4.37
C SER A 296 12.85 23.08 4.09
N THR A 297 13.73 23.05 3.10
CA THR A 297 14.63 24.15 2.75
C THR A 297 14.58 24.54 1.27
N HIS A 298 13.81 23.84 0.46
CA HIS A 298 13.71 24.04 -0.99
C HIS A 298 12.27 24.38 -1.41
N GLU A 299 12.11 24.89 -2.65
CA GLU A 299 10.80 25.24 -3.21
C GLU A 299 9.87 24.04 -3.29
N LEU A 300 8.59 24.28 -3.04
CA LEU A 300 7.53 23.27 -3.01
C LEU A 300 6.82 23.18 -4.35
N TYR A 301 6.25 22.01 -4.64
CA TYR A 301 5.58 21.75 -5.92
C TYR A 301 4.20 22.38 -6.05
N TYR A 302 3.50 22.64 -4.94
CA TYR A 302 2.12 23.16 -4.91
C TYR A 302 1.16 22.45 -5.86
N TRP A 303 1.27 21.12 -5.98
CA TRP A 303 0.50 20.28 -6.90
C TRP A 303 0.66 20.62 -8.39
N SER A 304 1.72 21.32 -8.80
CA SER A 304 2.03 21.65 -10.19
C SER A 304 2.03 20.44 -11.14
N GLU A 305 2.36 19.25 -10.64
CA GLU A 305 2.30 17.99 -11.41
C GLU A 305 0.88 17.42 -11.58
N SER A 306 -0.05 17.84 -10.72
CA SER A 306 -1.41 17.34 -10.76
C SER A 306 -2.18 17.98 -11.90
N LYS A 307 -2.98 17.17 -12.61
CA LYS A 307 -3.91 17.71 -13.62
C LYS A 307 -5.00 18.60 -13.03
N LEU A 308 -5.19 18.62 -11.70
CA LEU A 308 -6.15 19.51 -11.04
C LEU A 308 -5.76 20.98 -11.09
N THR A 309 -4.47 21.30 -11.27
CA THR A 309 -4.02 22.69 -11.36
C THR A 309 -4.23 23.26 -12.77
N PHE A 310 -4.67 22.44 -13.72
CA PHE A 310 -4.85 22.81 -15.13
C PHE A 310 -3.59 23.44 -15.76
N GLY A 311 -2.40 23.15 -15.21
CA GLY A 311 -1.13 23.73 -15.67
C GLY A 311 -0.93 25.20 -15.28
N LEU A 312 -1.79 25.77 -14.42
CA LEU A 312 -1.69 27.16 -13.97
C LEU A 312 -0.54 27.38 -12.98
N ILE A 313 -0.11 26.32 -12.29
CA ILE A 313 1.03 26.34 -11.37
C ILE A 313 2.22 25.73 -12.08
N GLN A 314 3.29 26.50 -12.24
CA GLN A 314 4.52 26.03 -12.89
C GLN A 314 5.30 25.09 -11.97
N ASN A 315 5.90 24.07 -12.56
CA ASN A 315 6.79 23.15 -11.83
C ASN A 315 8.14 23.84 -11.59
N PRO A 316 8.57 24.02 -10.32
CA PRO A 316 9.79 24.75 -10.01
C PRO A 316 11.07 24.06 -10.49
N TYR A 317 11.05 22.74 -10.72
CA TYR A 317 12.25 21.96 -11.06
C TYR A 317 12.24 21.36 -12.46
N ASN A 318 11.14 21.51 -13.23
CA ASN A 318 10.93 20.82 -14.52
C ASN A 318 11.15 19.29 -14.49
N LEU A 319 11.15 18.69 -13.30
CA LEU A 319 11.30 17.27 -13.05
C LEU A 319 10.12 16.78 -12.23
N LYS A 320 9.77 15.49 -12.39
CA LYS A 320 8.83 14.83 -11.49
C LYS A 320 9.42 14.80 -10.08
N MET A 321 8.61 15.02 -9.05
CA MET A 321 9.04 15.15 -7.66
C MET A 321 9.75 13.87 -7.18
N VAL A 322 9.25 12.70 -7.59
CA VAL A 322 9.89 11.40 -7.31
C VAL A 322 11.23 11.22 -8.02
N ASN A 323 11.41 11.82 -9.21
CA ASN A 323 12.65 11.77 -9.97
C ASN A 323 13.68 12.77 -9.42
N LEU A 324 13.24 13.94 -8.96
CA LEU A 324 14.09 14.92 -8.26
C LEU A 324 14.71 14.29 -7.01
N ILE A 325 13.91 13.69 -6.14
CA ILE A 325 14.45 13.00 -4.95
C ILE A 325 15.32 11.80 -5.33
N GLY A 326 14.98 11.09 -6.41
CA GLY A 326 15.80 10.04 -7.00
C GLY A 326 17.19 10.52 -7.40
N GLU A 327 17.27 11.65 -8.08
CA GLU A 327 18.52 12.29 -8.48
C GLU A 327 19.33 12.76 -7.27
N GLN A 328 18.69 13.47 -6.34
CA GLN A 328 19.38 14.09 -5.19
C GLN A 328 19.95 13.07 -4.20
N TYR A 329 19.25 11.96 -3.95
CA TYR A 329 19.66 10.98 -2.93
C TYR A 329 20.25 9.69 -3.51
N PHE A 330 20.02 9.38 -4.78
CA PHE A 330 20.54 8.16 -5.42
C PHE A 330 21.37 8.42 -6.68
N GLY A 331 21.55 9.68 -7.10
CA GLY A 331 22.42 10.06 -8.21
C GLY A 331 21.90 9.72 -9.60
N HIS A 332 20.63 9.33 -9.73
CA HIS A 332 20.03 8.91 -11.00
C HIS A 332 18.68 9.60 -11.24
N SER A 333 18.63 10.53 -12.20
CA SER A 333 17.39 11.24 -12.56
C SER A 333 16.28 10.34 -13.10
N ASN A 334 16.64 9.21 -13.71
CA ASN A 334 15.68 8.20 -14.18
C ASN A 334 15.14 7.30 -13.04
N MET A 335 15.65 7.44 -11.81
CA MET A 335 15.18 6.66 -10.67
C MET A 335 13.99 7.36 -9.99
N SER A 336 12.86 6.67 -9.88
CA SER A 336 11.70 7.20 -9.14
C SER A 336 11.74 6.82 -7.66
N ALA A 337 12.02 7.79 -6.80
CA ALA A 337 11.92 7.69 -5.34
C ALA A 337 10.45 7.83 -4.90
N ASN A 338 9.67 6.78 -5.11
CA ASN A 338 8.23 6.80 -4.82
C ASN A 338 7.95 6.86 -3.31
N THR A 339 7.10 7.81 -2.90
CA THR A 339 6.69 8.01 -1.51
C THR A 339 5.16 7.99 -1.37
N GLY A 340 4.67 7.69 -0.17
CA GLY A 340 3.25 7.72 0.15
C GLY A 340 2.74 9.13 0.46
N PHE A 341 1.55 9.19 1.04
CA PHE A 341 0.85 10.45 1.37
C PHE A 341 1.62 11.41 2.29
N ILE A 342 2.60 10.94 3.09
CA ILE A 342 3.39 11.81 3.98
C ILE A 342 4.44 12.58 3.18
N GLY A 343 5.39 11.89 2.54
CA GLY A 343 6.43 12.56 1.75
C GLY A 343 5.86 13.37 0.59
N SER A 344 4.87 12.83 -0.12
CA SER A 344 4.22 13.55 -1.23
C SER A 344 3.41 14.76 -0.75
N GLY A 345 2.72 14.66 0.38
CA GLY A 345 2.03 15.80 1.00
C GLY A 345 3.02 16.90 1.36
N TYR A 346 4.16 16.55 1.96
CA TYR A 346 5.19 17.50 2.34
C TYR A 346 5.85 18.17 1.13
N GLY A 347 6.16 17.42 0.06
CA GLY A 347 6.75 18.01 -1.15
C GLY A 347 5.80 18.94 -1.92
N ASN A 348 4.49 18.74 -1.79
CA ASN A 348 3.50 19.63 -2.41
C ASN A 348 3.29 20.93 -1.62
N ALA A 349 3.14 20.87 -0.29
CA ALA A 349 2.81 22.06 0.50
C ALA A 349 3.27 21.98 1.96
N ALA A 350 4.42 21.35 2.22
CA ALA A 350 5.00 21.16 3.54
C ALA A 350 3.97 20.66 4.57
N TRP A 351 3.89 21.29 5.75
CA TRP A 351 2.91 20.96 6.79
C TRP A 351 1.46 20.98 6.30
N PHE A 352 1.08 21.98 5.49
CA PHE A 352 -0.29 22.08 4.99
C PHE A 352 -0.65 20.86 4.12
N GLY A 353 0.25 20.47 3.22
CA GLY A 353 0.04 19.31 2.35
C GLY A 353 -0.06 18.00 3.15
N VAL A 354 0.78 17.82 4.17
CA VAL A 354 0.68 16.64 5.07
C VAL A 354 -0.63 16.62 5.83
N VAL A 355 -1.05 17.75 6.43
CA VAL A 355 -2.32 17.84 7.16
C VAL A 355 -3.50 17.52 6.24
N ALA A 356 -3.54 18.11 5.04
CA ALA A 356 -4.60 17.89 4.06
C ALA A 356 -4.66 16.42 3.63
N TYR A 357 -3.54 15.83 3.22
CA TYR A 357 -3.48 14.43 2.78
C TYR A 357 -3.81 13.44 3.91
N SER A 358 -3.37 13.72 5.13
CA SER A 358 -3.68 12.89 6.30
C SER A 358 -5.16 12.93 6.64
N PHE A 359 -5.78 14.11 6.57
CA PHE A 359 -7.21 14.26 6.78
C PHE A 359 -8.01 13.51 5.70
N LEU A 360 -7.63 13.68 4.43
CA LEU A 360 -8.28 13.01 3.30
C LEU A 360 -8.13 11.48 3.38
N LEU A 361 -6.96 10.96 3.75
CA LEU A 361 -6.76 9.53 3.93
C LEU A 361 -7.61 8.98 5.10
N GLY A 362 -7.66 9.68 6.23
CA GLY A 362 -8.55 9.33 7.33
C GLY A 362 -10.01 9.30 6.87
N TRP A 363 -10.43 10.33 6.13
CA TRP A 363 -11.78 10.43 5.58
C TRP A 363 -12.11 9.29 4.60
N VAL A 364 -11.18 8.91 3.73
CA VAL A 364 -11.27 7.74 2.83
C VAL A 364 -11.48 6.45 3.63
N ILE A 365 -10.75 6.24 4.72
CA ILE A 365 -10.93 5.07 5.60
C ILE A 365 -12.31 5.07 6.26
N SER A 366 -12.78 6.23 6.74
CA SER A 366 -14.13 6.39 7.30
C SER A 366 -15.20 6.06 6.25
N PHE A 367 -15.04 6.58 5.03
CA PHE A 367 -15.95 6.34 3.93
C PHE A 367 -15.99 4.86 3.53
N LEU A 368 -14.84 4.20 3.41
CA LEU A 368 -14.77 2.73 3.20
C LEU A 368 -15.52 1.98 4.30
N SER A 369 -15.30 2.34 5.56
CA SER A 369 -15.99 1.70 6.69
C SER A 369 -17.51 1.87 6.66
N SER A 370 -18.02 2.93 6.03
CA SER A 370 -19.48 3.15 5.92
C SER A 370 -20.18 2.06 5.09
N PHE A 371 -19.47 1.46 4.11
CA PHE A 371 -19.99 0.36 3.31
C PHE A 371 -19.96 -0.98 4.05
N SER A 372 -19.18 -1.10 5.13
CA SER A 372 -18.90 -2.41 5.74
C SER A 372 -20.10 -3.01 6.45
N THR A 373 -21.03 -2.16 6.90
CA THR A 373 -22.33 -2.57 7.45
C THR A 373 -23.18 -3.38 6.49
N LYS A 374 -22.96 -3.25 5.17
CA LYS A 374 -23.79 -3.88 4.12
C LYS A 374 -23.05 -4.98 3.37
N THR A 375 -21.77 -4.79 3.08
CA THR A 375 -20.99 -5.72 2.24
C THR A 375 -20.03 -6.62 3.03
N GLY A 376 -19.78 -6.29 4.30
CA GLY A 376 -18.88 -7.01 5.19
C GLY A 376 -17.41 -6.54 5.11
N ASP A 377 -16.76 -6.48 6.28
CA ASP A 377 -15.39 -5.98 6.42
C ASP A 377 -14.37 -6.76 5.55
N ARG A 378 -14.51 -8.09 5.46
CA ARG A 378 -13.57 -8.95 4.72
C ARG A 378 -13.47 -8.58 3.25
N PHE A 379 -14.62 -8.36 2.61
CA PHE A 379 -14.71 -7.99 1.21
C PHE A 379 -14.09 -6.62 0.95
N LEU A 380 -14.47 -5.62 1.76
CA LEU A 380 -13.97 -4.25 1.58
C LEU A 380 -12.47 -4.16 1.82
N ILE A 381 -11.97 -4.78 2.88
CA ILE A 381 -10.54 -4.78 3.19
C ILE A 381 -9.75 -5.43 2.07
N SER A 382 -10.13 -6.63 1.61
CA SER A 382 -9.37 -7.33 0.57
C SER A 382 -9.41 -6.60 -0.78
N SER A 383 -10.57 -6.05 -1.17
CA SER A 383 -10.73 -5.38 -2.46
C SER A 383 -10.12 -3.98 -2.51
N SER A 384 -10.12 -3.23 -1.40
CA SER A 384 -9.50 -1.89 -1.36
C SER A 384 -8.03 -1.91 -0.99
N PHE A 385 -7.48 -3.06 -0.55
CA PHE A 385 -6.11 -3.15 -0.06
C PHE A 385 -5.06 -2.64 -1.05
N VAL A 386 -5.14 -3.02 -2.33
CA VAL A 386 -4.13 -2.67 -3.34
C VAL A 386 -4.01 -1.15 -3.50
N VAL A 387 -5.15 -0.46 -3.60
CA VAL A 387 -5.20 1.01 -3.74
C VAL A 387 -4.73 1.69 -2.45
N MET A 388 -5.22 1.25 -1.29
CA MET A 388 -4.85 1.82 -0.01
C MET A 388 -3.37 1.62 0.33
N PHE A 389 -2.83 0.44 0.05
CA PHE A 389 -1.40 0.13 0.24
C PHE A 389 -0.52 1.05 -0.61
N ALA A 390 -0.91 1.31 -1.86
CA ALA A 390 -0.20 2.24 -2.74
C ALA A 390 -0.18 3.67 -2.15
N ILE A 391 -1.33 4.21 -1.72
CA ILE A 391 -1.41 5.54 -1.09
C ILE A 391 -0.55 5.65 0.17
N ILE A 392 -0.55 4.61 1.00
CA ILE A 392 0.19 4.60 2.26
C ILE A 392 1.70 4.59 2.02
N THR A 393 2.19 3.88 0.99
CA THR A 393 3.61 3.54 0.88
C THR A 393 4.35 4.17 -0.31
N SER A 394 3.68 4.47 -1.42
CA SER A 394 4.38 4.63 -2.70
C SER A 394 3.69 5.50 -3.74
N THR A 395 2.57 6.15 -3.42
CA THR A 395 1.81 6.93 -4.39
C THR A 395 1.27 8.21 -3.75
N ASP A 396 1.41 9.32 -4.47
CA ASP A 396 0.77 10.59 -4.13
C ASP A 396 -0.76 10.46 -4.05
N PHE A 397 -1.37 11.12 -3.05
CA PHE A 397 -2.79 10.96 -2.77
C PHE A 397 -3.69 11.39 -3.94
N ILE A 398 -3.41 12.54 -4.56
CA ILE A 398 -4.22 13.08 -5.67
C ILE A 398 -4.05 12.21 -6.91
N THR A 399 -2.84 11.72 -7.14
CA THR A 399 -2.57 10.73 -8.18
C THR A 399 -3.39 9.46 -7.93
N ALA A 400 -3.46 8.96 -6.70
CA ALA A 400 -4.27 7.79 -6.39
C ALA A 400 -5.78 8.02 -6.56
N LEU A 401 -6.25 9.23 -6.26
CA LEU A 401 -7.63 9.65 -6.46
C LEU A 401 -8.02 9.61 -7.94
N LEU A 402 -7.17 10.17 -8.80
CA LEU A 402 -7.47 10.41 -10.22
C LEU A 402 -7.06 9.26 -11.14
N THR A 403 -5.88 8.68 -10.96
CA THR A 403 -5.28 7.74 -11.93
C THR A 403 -5.20 6.31 -11.39
N HIS A 404 -5.00 6.09 -10.09
CA HIS A 404 -5.03 4.75 -9.50
C HIS A 404 -6.41 4.31 -9.01
N GLY A 405 -7.44 5.10 -9.35
CA GLY A 405 -8.85 4.73 -9.36
C GLY A 405 -9.51 4.60 -7.99
N LEU A 406 -9.03 5.28 -6.96
CA LEU A 406 -9.76 5.33 -5.69
C LEU A 406 -11.21 5.82 -5.87
N VAL A 407 -11.44 6.83 -6.72
CA VAL A 407 -12.81 7.28 -7.07
C VAL A 407 -13.60 6.18 -7.75
N LEU A 408 -12.98 5.48 -8.72
CA LEU A 408 -13.62 4.39 -9.44
C LEU A 408 -14.01 3.24 -8.51
N LEU A 409 -13.15 2.91 -7.54
CA LEU A 409 -13.43 1.90 -6.51
C LEU A 409 -14.69 2.28 -5.71
N PHE A 410 -14.82 3.55 -5.32
CA PHE A 410 -16.01 4.05 -4.63
C PHE A 410 -17.27 4.00 -5.50
N LEU A 411 -17.18 4.38 -6.77
CA LEU A 411 -18.30 4.27 -7.70
C LEU A 411 -18.77 2.82 -7.83
N ILE A 412 -17.85 1.86 -7.92
CA ILE A 412 -18.20 0.44 -7.96
C ILE A 412 -18.88 0.01 -6.65
N TYR A 413 -18.37 0.41 -5.48
CA TYR A 413 -19.01 0.09 -4.21
C TYR A 413 -20.42 0.65 -4.06
N MET A 414 -20.74 1.78 -4.71
CA MET A 414 -22.10 2.32 -4.75
C MET A 414 -23.06 1.49 -5.60
N ILE A 415 -22.55 0.74 -6.59
CA ILE A 415 -23.31 -0.08 -7.54
C ILE A 415 -23.47 -1.53 -7.06
N ILE A 416 -22.57 -2.02 -6.20
CA ILE A 416 -22.62 -3.38 -5.65
C ILE A 416 -23.92 -3.61 -4.87
N PRO A 417 -24.61 -4.75 -5.11
CA PRO A 417 -25.86 -5.06 -4.41
C PRO A 417 -25.64 -5.16 -2.90
N GLN A 418 -26.34 -4.32 -2.14
CA GLN A 418 -26.14 -4.15 -0.70
C GLN A 418 -26.69 -5.32 0.15
N HIS A 419 -27.57 -6.14 -0.42
CA HIS A 419 -28.05 -7.39 0.13
C HIS A 419 -27.69 -8.50 -0.88
N GLY A 420 -26.79 -9.41 -0.51
CA GLY A 420 -26.45 -10.57 -1.35
C GLY A 420 -24.99 -10.74 -1.76
N VAL A 421 -24.06 -9.82 -1.41
CA VAL A 421 -22.61 -10.12 -1.60
C VAL A 421 -22.21 -11.32 -0.76
N ILE A 422 -22.74 -11.41 0.46
CA ILE A 422 -22.62 -12.58 1.31
C ILE A 422 -23.97 -13.29 1.21
N ASN A 423 -24.00 -14.48 0.59
CA ASN A 423 -25.13 -15.41 0.78
C ASN A 423 -25.20 -15.71 2.29
N THR A 424 -26.07 -15.00 3.01
CA THR A 424 -26.31 -15.17 4.45
C THR A 424 -26.98 -16.51 4.77
N SER A 425 -27.23 -17.37 3.78
CA SER A 425 -27.84 -18.69 4.00
C SER A 425 -26.94 -19.71 4.70
N ASN A 426 -25.60 -19.53 4.74
CA ASN A 426 -24.71 -20.59 5.27
C ASN A 426 -23.89 -20.22 6.52
N VAL A 427 -24.13 -19.06 7.13
CA VAL A 427 -23.43 -18.67 8.38
C VAL A 427 -24.26 -18.94 9.63
N VAL A 428 -25.58 -19.10 9.49
CA VAL A 428 -26.48 -19.36 10.64
C VAL A 428 -26.53 -20.85 11.01
N GLU A 429 -26.41 -21.79 10.06
CA GLU A 429 -26.54 -23.23 10.34
C GLU A 429 -25.32 -23.90 11.02
N LYS A 430 -24.24 -23.17 11.34
CA LYS A 430 -23.08 -23.75 12.04
C LYS A 430 -22.90 -23.29 13.48
N ASN A 431 -23.85 -22.53 14.02
CA ASN A 431 -23.82 -22.12 15.43
C ASN A 431 -24.84 -22.86 16.32
N ASP A 432 -25.67 -23.74 15.75
CA ASP A 432 -26.60 -24.59 16.49
C ASP A 432 -26.37 -26.07 16.10
N ALA A 433 -25.22 -26.62 16.49
CA ALA A 433 -24.98 -28.06 16.65
C ALA A 433 -23.78 -28.31 17.57
#